data_AF-A0A9W4V0A9-F1
#
_entry.id   AF-A0A9W4V0A9-F1
#
_cell.length_a   1.000
_cell.length_b   1.000
_cell.length_c   1.000
_cell.angle_alpha   90.00
_cell.angle_beta   90.00
_cell.angle_gamma   90.00
#
_symmetry.space_group_name_H-M   'P 1'
#
loop_
_entity.id
_entity.type
_entity.pdbx_description
1 polymer ?
#
loop_
_entity_poly.entity_id
_entity_poly.type
_entity_poly.pdbx_seq_one_letter_code
_entity_poly.pdbx_strand_id
1 'polypeptide(L)' 'MEAGPDHGRRFQGRIRVESSQRCPETGHYSYDGHRDGEEGCYVSPYAGGMPFSKGPRAPNLLSCSHVIYWKLDIIY' A
#
# COMPACT_ATOMS: atom_id res chain seq x y z
N MET A 1 0.37 14.71 -26.43
CA MET A 1 -0.52 14.41 -25.29
C MET A 1 0.38 14.09 -24.12
N GLU A 2 0.71 15.11 -23.33
CA GLU A 2 1.66 14.99 -22.22
C GLU A 2 0.88 14.62 -20.96
N ALA A 3 1.19 13.47 -20.37
CA ALA A 3 0.63 13.05 -19.09
C ALA A 3 1.20 13.96 -18.00
N GLY A 4 0.36 14.84 -17.46
CA GLY A 4 0.72 15.76 -16.39
C GLY A 4 1.18 15.03 -15.11
N PRO A 5 1.90 15.72 -14.22
CA PRO A 5 2.48 15.11 -13.04
C PRO A 5 1.39 14.51 -12.15
N ASP A 6 1.60 13.24 -11.79
CA ASP A 6 0.80 12.46 -10.85
C ASP A 6 0.79 13.17 -9.50
N HIS A 7 -0.23 14.00 -9.29
CA HIS A 7 -0.46 14.68 -8.02
C HIS A 7 -0.96 13.62 -7.05
N GLY A 8 -0.02 12.95 -6.38
CA GLY A 8 -0.28 12.18 -5.17
C GLY A 8 -1.11 13.04 -4.22
N ARG A 9 -2.42 12.75 -4.14
CA ARG A 9 -3.35 13.45 -3.26
C ARG A 9 -2.89 13.23 -1.82
N ARG A 10 -2.27 14.24 -1.23
CA ARG A 10 -2.00 14.31 0.21
C ARG A 10 -3.33 14.47 0.93
N PHE A 11 -3.96 13.35 1.27
CA PHE A 11 -4.96 13.31 2.33
C PHE A 11 -4.22 13.42 3.67
N GLN A 12 -4.65 14.35 4.52
CA GLN A 12 -4.04 14.66 5.81
C GLN A 12 -3.76 13.38 6.63
N GLY A 13 -2.47 13.09 6.85
CA GLY A 13 -1.99 12.24 7.94
C GLY A 13 -1.79 10.74 7.67
N ARG A 14 -2.14 10.18 6.51
CA ARG A 14 -1.96 8.73 6.25
C ARG A 14 -1.55 8.49 4.81
N ILE A 15 -0.25 8.27 4.57
CA ILE A 15 0.24 7.86 3.25
C ILE A 15 -0.32 6.48 2.95
N ARG A 16 -1.01 6.34 1.81
CA ARG A 16 -1.53 5.08 1.30
C ARG A 16 -0.79 4.74 0.01
N VAL A 17 -0.33 3.51 -0.12
CA VAL A 17 0.40 3.00 -1.28
C VAL A 17 -0.30 1.75 -1.79
N GLU A 18 -0.42 1.65 -3.11
CA GLU A 18 -0.97 0.45 -3.75
C GLU A 18 0.10 -0.62 -3.89
N SER A 19 -0.31 -1.88 -3.86
CA SER A 19 0.57 -2.96 -4.27
C SER A 19 1.13 -2.68 -5.68
N SER A 20 2.39 -3.03 -5.89
CA SER A 20 3.18 -2.71 -7.10
C SER A 20 3.59 -1.24 -7.27
N GLN A 21 3.08 -0.28 -6.48
CA GLN A 21 3.65 1.07 -6.40
C GLN A 21 4.90 1.10 -5.52
N ARG A 22 5.82 2.03 -5.77
CA ARG A 22 7.01 2.19 -4.94
C ARG A 22 6.65 2.75 -3.58
N CYS A 23 7.16 2.15 -2.52
CA CYS A 23 7.02 2.65 -1.16
C CYS A 23 7.66 4.04 -1.06
N PRO A 24 6.91 5.09 -0.67
CA PRO A 24 7.42 6.45 -0.64
C PRO A 24 8.39 6.69 0.52
N GLU A 25 8.23 5.96 1.63
CA GLU A 25 9.08 6.06 2.81
C GLU A 25 9.39 4.69 3.43
N THR A 26 10.48 4.62 4.17
CA THR A 26 10.79 3.46 5.01
C THR A 26 9.95 3.54 6.27
N GLY A 27 9.34 2.43 6.66
CA GLY A 27 8.44 2.44 7.81
C GLY A 27 7.60 1.19 7.95
N HIS A 28 6.64 1.26 8.87
CA HIS A 28 5.66 0.21 9.07
C HIS A 28 4.37 0.52 8.34
N TYR A 29 3.94 -0.44 7.52
CA TYR A 29 2.72 -0.35 6.74
C TYR A 29 1.73 -1.43 7.19
N SER A 30 0.48 -1.05 7.37
CA SER A 30 -0.62 -1.97 7.61
C SER A 30 -1.50 -2.10 6.38
N TYR A 31 -2.08 -3.28 6.21
CA TYR A 31 -3.15 -3.52 5.26
C TYR A 31 -4.31 -2.56 5.54
N ASP A 32 -4.80 -1.92 4.47
CA ASP A 32 -5.83 -0.88 4.50
C ASP A 32 -6.94 -1.16 3.45
N GLY A 33 -7.06 -2.41 3.01
CA GLY A 33 -8.12 -2.87 2.12
C GLY A 33 -7.68 -3.24 0.71
N HIS A 34 -8.68 -3.45 -0.14
CA HIS A 34 -8.58 -3.77 -1.56
C HIS A 34 -9.26 -2.69 -2.40
N ARG A 35 -8.87 -2.53 -3.67
CA ARG A 35 -9.52 -1.60 -4.60
C ARG A 35 -10.97 -1.99 -4.94
N ASP A 36 -11.23 -3.27 -5.13
CA ASP A 36 -12.50 -3.77 -5.68
C ASP A 36 -13.23 -4.73 -4.72
N GLY A 37 -12.87 -4.67 -3.42
CA GLY A 37 -13.38 -5.58 -2.39
C GLY A 37 -12.42 -6.74 -2.09
N GLU A 38 -12.66 -7.40 -0.95
CA GLU A 38 -11.80 -8.47 -0.43
C GLU A 38 -12.39 -9.87 -0.60
N GLU A 39 -13.48 -10.00 -1.37
CA GLU A 39 -14.17 -11.29 -1.55
C GLU A 39 -13.21 -12.34 -2.11
N GLY A 40 -13.14 -13.48 -1.42
CA GLY A 40 -12.27 -14.60 -1.81
C GLY A 40 -10.77 -14.41 -1.49
N CYS A 41 -10.34 -13.27 -0.93
CA CYS A 41 -8.95 -13.06 -0.52
C CYS A 41 -8.75 -13.39 0.97
N TYR A 42 -7.75 -14.21 1.27
CA TYR A 42 -7.28 -14.39 2.63
C TYR A 42 -6.32 -13.27 3.02
N VAL A 43 -6.70 -12.49 4.03
CA VAL A 43 -5.83 -11.50 4.66
C VAL A 43 -5.30 -12.07 5.96
N SER A 44 -3.98 -12.20 6.05
CA SER A 44 -3.35 -12.63 7.30
C SER A 44 -3.66 -11.63 8.42
N PRO A 45 -4.02 -12.07 9.64
CA PRO A 45 -4.17 -11.17 10.78
C PRO A 45 -2.87 -10.44 11.13
N TYR A 46 -1.73 -10.93 10.65
CA TYR A 46 -0.42 -10.32 10.80
C TYR A 46 -0.09 -9.27 9.72
N ALA A 47 -1.03 -8.94 8.84
CA ALA A 47 -0.83 -7.90 7.82
C ALA A 47 -0.91 -6.46 8.39
N GLY A 48 -0.73 -6.28 9.70
CA GLY A 48 -0.62 -4.99 10.36
C GLY A 48 0.82 -4.73 10.80
N GLY A 49 1.36 -3.56 10.46
CA GLY A 49 2.70 -3.16 10.87
C GLY A 49 3.82 -3.98 10.21
N MET A 50 3.75 -4.19 8.91
CA MET A 50 4.80 -4.84 8.12
C MET A 50 5.90 -3.84 7.75
N PRO A 51 7.19 -4.17 7.92
CA PRO A 51 8.29 -3.25 7.61
C PRO A 51 8.53 -3.19 6.11
N PHE A 52 8.34 -2.02 5.50
CA PHE A 52 8.72 -1.76 4.11
C PHE A 52 9.84 -0.73 4.03
N SER A 53 10.77 -0.94 3.10
CA SER A 53 11.81 0.05 2.77
C SER A 53 11.31 1.02 1.72
N LYS A 54 11.81 2.26 1.75
CA LYS A 54 11.64 3.25 0.68
C LYS A 54 12.21 2.73 -0.64
N GLY A 55 11.45 2.83 -1.73
CA GLY A 55 11.91 2.54 -3.09
C GLY A 55 11.43 1.22 -3.70
N PRO A 56 11.52 0.05 -3.02
CA PRO A 56 10.88 -1.19 -3.45
C PRO A 56 9.37 -1.03 -3.67
N ARG A 57 8.80 -1.95 -4.44
CA ARG A 57 7.35 -1.99 -4.66
C ARG A 57 6.65 -2.61 -3.45
N ALA A 58 5.53 -2.01 -3.02
CA ALA A 58 4.70 -2.59 -1.99
C ALA A 58 4.17 -3.98 -2.45
N PRO A 59 4.17 -4.99 -1.57
CA PRO A 59 3.86 -6.36 -1.94
C PRO A 59 2.37 -6.53 -2.25
N ASN A 60 2.05 -7.54 -3.07
CA ASN A 60 0.71 -8.13 -3.09
C ASN A 60 0.55 -9.11 -1.92
N LEU A 61 -0.69 -9.39 -1.53
CA LEU A 61 -0.97 -10.58 -0.72
C LEU A 61 -0.83 -11.81 -1.62
N LEU A 62 -0.11 -12.84 -1.15
CA LEU A 62 0.34 -14.00 -1.96
C LEU A 62 -0.76 -14.65 -2.81
N SER A 63 -1.98 -14.73 -2.29
CA SER A 63 -3.11 -15.41 -2.93
C SER A 63 -4.18 -14.45 -3.44
N CYS A 64 -3.87 -13.15 -3.57
CA CYS A 64 -4.83 -12.14 -3.99
C CYS A 64 -4.38 -11.44 -5.27
N SER A 65 -5.25 -11.43 -6.29
CA SER A 65 -5.02 -10.73 -7.57
C SER A 65 -5.44 -9.26 -7.55
N HIS A 66 -6.10 -8.81 -6.48
CA HIS A 66 -6.56 -7.44 -6.35
C HIS A 66 -5.43 -6.48 -6.03
N VAL A 67 -5.66 -5.21 -6.35
CA VAL A 67 -4.81 -4.12 -5.86
C VAL A 67 -5.03 -3.99 -4.35
N ILE A 68 -3.95 -4.18 -3.59
CA ILE A 68 -3.94 -4.06 -2.14
C ILE A 68 -3.56 -2.63 -1.77
N TYR A 69 -4.23 -2.07 -0.79
CA TYR A 69 -3.82 -0.81 -0.21
C TYR A 69 -3.05 -1.05 1.09
N TRP A 70 -1.92 -0.37 1.19
CA TRP A 70 -1.08 -0.35 2.37
C TRP A 70 -1.04 1.06 2.92
N LYS A 71 -1.32 1.22 4.20
CA LYS A 71 -1.24 2.49 4.91
C LYS A 71 0.05 2.53 5.71
N LEU A 72 0.81 3.61 5.54
CA LEU A 72 1.98 3.91 6.39
C LEU A 72 1.52 4.38 7.76
N ASP A 73 1.90 3.65 8.80
CA ASP A 73 1.58 3.94 10.20
C ASP A 73 2.73 4.65 10.93
N ILE A 74 3.98 4.26 10.65
CA ILE A 74 5.18 4.78 11.33
C ILE A 74 6.28 4.98 10.28
N ILE A 75 6.95 6.14 10.31
CA ILE A 75 8.12 6.45 9.46
C ILE A 75 9.40 6.22 10.26
N TYR A 76 10.44 5.70 9.60
CA TYR A 76 11.80 5.55 10.14
C TYR A 76 12.83 6.42 9.45
#